data_AF-A0A9W6VBA1-F1
#
_entry.id   AF-A0A9W6VBA1-F1
#
_cell.length_a   1.000
_cell.length_b   1.000
_cell.length_c   1.000
_cell.angle_alpha   90.00
_cell.angle_beta   90.00
_cell.angle_gamma   90.00
#
_symmetry.space_group_name_H-M   'P 1'
#
loop_
_entity.id
_entity.type
_entity.pdbx_description
1 polymer ?
#
loop_
_entity_poly.entity_id
_entity_poly.type
_entity_poly.pdbx_seq_one_letter_code
_entity_poly.pdbx_strand_id
1 'polypeptide(L)' 'MPLAGAAAAALVLAGVAVFTVSNAGCASAGEFVQRGQGLELVGGCVDPADLPAAPSTPTVGTNPGSAVERFHQTSP' A
#
# COMPACT_ATOMS: atom_id res chain seq x y z
N MET A 1 -18.62 41.45 11.37
CA MET A 1 -17.26 41.16 10.86
C MET A 1 -17.33 40.01 9.85
N PRO A 2 -17.56 40.27 8.56
CA PRO A 2 -17.77 39.23 7.55
C PRO A 2 -16.55 38.29 7.39
N LEU A 3 -15.34 38.83 7.57
CA LEU A 3 -14.09 38.06 7.57
C LEU A 3 -14.08 36.97 8.66
N ALA A 4 -14.60 37.27 9.85
CA ALA A 4 -14.65 36.31 10.96
C ALA A 4 -15.61 35.16 10.65
N GLY A 5 -16.74 35.44 10.00
CA GLY A 5 -17.68 34.40 9.55
C GLY A 5 -17.09 33.50 8.47
N ALA A 6 -16.39 34.09 7.49
CA ALA A 6 -15.70 33.33 6.45
C ALA A 6 -14.58 32.45 7.01
N ALA A 7 -13.78 32.97 7.95
CA ALA A 7 -12.73 32.20 8.62
C ALA A 7 -13.30 31.03 9.44
N ALA A 8 -14.39 31.26 10.17
CA ALA A 8 -15.07 30.19 10.92
C ALA A 8 -15.59 29.10 9.99
N ALA A 9 -16.24 29.46 8.89
CA ALA A 9 -16.72 28.50 7.89
C ALA A 9 -15.58 27.69 7.26
N ALA A 10 -14.45 28.34 6.92
CA ALA A 10 -13.28 27.67 6.37
C ALA A 10 -12.70 26.64 7.34
N LEU A 11 -12.58 26.97 8.63
CA LEU A 11 -12.10 26.03 9.65
C LEU A 11 -13.05 24.84 9.83
N VAL A 12 -14.36 25.09 9.80
CA VAL A 12 -15.37 24.02 9.85
C VAL A 12 -15.24 23.10 8.65
N LEU A 13 -15.17 23.64 7.43
CA LEU A 13 -15.03 22.85 6.20
C LEU A 13 -13.72 22.05 6.18
N ALA A 14 -12.62 22.64 6.63
CA ALA A 14 -11.34 21.95 6.76
C ALA A 14 -11.44 20.79 7.77
N GLY A 15 -12.08 21.01 8.91
CA GLY A 15 -12.32 19.96 9.91
C GLY A 15 -13.17 18.81 9.37
N VAL A 16 -14.25 19.13 8.64
CA VAL A 16 -15.11 18.12 8.00
C VAL A 16 -14.35 17.30 6.96
N ALA A 17 -13.49 17.92 6.15
CA ALA A 17 -12.68 17.20 5.18
C ALA A 17 -11.73 16.20 5.85
N VAL A 18 -11.01 16.63 6.89
CA VAL A 18 -10.11 15.74 7.65
C VAL A 18 -10.89 14.61 8.30
N PHE A 19 -11.99 14.92 8.98
CA PHE A 19 -12.86 13.92 9.60
C PHE A 19 -13.34 12.88 8.57
N THR A 20 -13.79 13.33 7.40
CA THR A 20 -14.27 12.45 6.34
C THR A 20 -13.16 11.54 5.82
N VAL A 21 -11.95 12.04 5.58
CA VAL A 21 -10.80 11.21 5.17
C VAL A 21 -10.44 10.19 6.25
N SER A 22 -10.44 10.59 7.52
CA SER A 22 -10.20 9.68 8.64
C SER A 22 -11.27 8.59 8.78
N ASN A 23 -12.51 8.88 8.38
CA ASN A 23 -13.64 7.96 8.52
C ASN A 23 -13.91 7.12 7.25
N ALA A 24 -13.47 7.61 6.09
CA ALA A 24 -13.56 6.91 4.80
C ALA A 24 -12.29 6.10 4.48
N GLY A 25 -11.15 6.48 5.07
CA GLY A 25 -9.96 5.66 5.07
C GLY A 25 -10.22 4.39 5.88
N CYS A 26 -9.96 3.24 5.27
CA CYS A 26 -9.97 1.98 6.01
C CYS A 26 -9.21 2.10 7.32
N ALA A 27 -9.64 1.32 8.32
CA ALA A 27 -9.14 1.38 9.70
C ALA A 27 -7.60 1.28 9.84
N SER A 28 -6.87 0.94 8.78
CA SER A 28 -5.42 1.03 8.70
C SER A 28 -4.98 1.56 7.33
N ALA A 29 -4.03 2.51 7.33
CA ALA A 29 -3.35 2.98 6.12
C ALA A 29 -2.45 1.92 5.46
N GLY A 30 -2.35 0.74 6.09
CA GLY A 30 -1.39 -0.29 5.76
C GLY A 30 -0.01 0.02 6.33
N GLU A 31 0.82 -1.01 6.40
CA GLU A 31 2.22 -0.93 6.84
C GLU A 31 3.12 -1.30 5.66
N PHE A 32 4.18 -0.52 5.43
CA PHE A 32 5.21 -0.91 4.45
C PHE A 32 6.20 -1.85 5.12
N VAL A 33 6.11 -3.14 4.80
CA VAL A 33 7.06 -4.14 5.28
C VAL A 33 8.14 -4.38 4.23
N GLN A 34 9.39 -4.45 4.66
CA GLN A 34 10.50 -4.78 3.77
C GLN A 34 10.49 -6.30 3.52
N ARG A 35 10.24 -6.71 2.27
CA ARG A 35 10.29 -8.12 1.86
C ARG A 35 11.39 -8.30 0.82
N GLY A 36 12.54 -8.83 1.25
CA GLY A 36 13.72 -8.99 0.41
C GLY A 36 14.26 -7.63 -0.05
N GLN A 37 14.30 -7.42 -1.36
CA GLN A 37 14.84 -6.20 -1.99
C GLN A 37 13.77 -5.14 -2.32
N GLY A 38 12.53 -5.31 -1.83
CA GLY A 38 11.41 -4.42 -2.09
C GLY A 38 10.61 -4.06 -0.83
N LEU A 39 9.79 -3.01 -0.94
CA LEU A 39 8.78 -2.64 0.05
C LEU A 39 7.43 -3.20 -0.39
N GLU A 40 6.70 -3.82 0.53
CA GLU A 40 5.35 -4.34 0.31
C GLU A 40 4.38 -3.62 1.24
N LEU A 41 3.32 -3.02 0.68
CA LEU A 41 2.25 -2.44 1.48
C LEU A 41 1.30 -3.57 1.92
N VAL A 42 1.16 -3.78 3.23
CA VAL A 42 0.32 -4.83 3.83
C VAL A 42 -0.82 -4.21 4.63
N GLY A 43 -2.05 -4.68 4.41
CA GLY A 43 -3.21 -4.29 5.23
C GLY A 43 -3.74 -2.87 5.00
N GLY A 44 -3.25 -2.16 3.98
CA GLY A 44 -3.80 -0.87 3.54
C GLY A 44 -4.93 -1.08 2.54
N CYS A 45 -5.94 -0.21 2.58
CA CYS A 45 -6.92 -0.15 1.49
C CYS A 45 -6.37 0.67 0.36
N VAL A 46 -5.83 -0.02 -0.64
CA VAL A 46 -5.54 0.54 -1.95
C VAL A 46 -6.38 -0.25 -2.96
N ASP A 47 -6.99 0.43 -3.93
CA ASP A 47 -7.70 -0.25 -5.00
C ASP A 47 -6.66 -0.89 -5.93
N PRO A 48 -6.68 -2.22 -6.14
CA PRO A 48 -5.76 -2.87 -7.07
C PRO A 48 -5.88 -2.36 -8.51
N ALA A 49 -7.00 -1.74 -8.89
CA ALA A 49 -7.18 -1.13 -10.21
C ALA A 49 -6.37 0.17 -10.39
N ASP A 50 -6.04 0.86 -9.29
CA ASP A 50 -5.22 2.09 -9.31
C ASP A 50 -3.71 1.79 -9.21
N LEU A 51 -3.35 0.53 -8.98
CA LEU A 51 -1.95 0.13 -8.93
C LEU A 51 -1.39 -0.08 -10.35
N PRO A 52 -0.18 0.44 -10.64
CA PRO A 52 0.50 0.10 -11.88
C PRO A 52 0.70 -1.41 -11.96
N ALA A 53 0.62 -1.96 -13.17
CA ALA A 53 0.81 -3.40 -13.40
C ALA A 53 2.10 -3.86 -12.70
N ALA A 54 1.97 -4.83 -11.80
CA ALA A 54 3.11 -5.37 -11.09
C ALA A 54 4.15 -5.84 -12.12
N PRO A 55 5.44 -5.51 -11.91
CA PRO A 55 6.49 -6.09 -12.73
C PRO A 55 6.31 -7.61 -12.70
N SER A 56 6.42 -8.25 -13.87
CA SER A 56 6.32 -9.69 -13.96
C SER A 56 7.38 -10.28 -13.03
N THR A 57 6.97 -10.77 -11.86
CA THR A 57 7.84 -11.62 -11.05
C THR A 57 8.24 -12.75 -11.97
N PRO A 58 9.55 -13.00 -12.18
CA PRO A 58 9.95 -14.16 -12.96
C PRO A 58 9.26 -15.35 -12.31
N THR A 59 8.36 -15.99 -13.07
CA THR A 59 7.77 -17.27 -12.68
C THR A 59 8.95 -18.15 -12.31
N VAL A 60 9.20 -18.34 -11.01
CA VAL A 60 10.05 -19.43 -10.55
C VAL A 60 9.39 -20.63 -11.17
N GLY A 61 10.06 -21.18 -12.19
CA GLY A 61 9.42 -22.03 -13.18
C GLY A 61 8.54 -23.05 -12.51
N THR A 62 7.36 -23.29 -13.08
CA THR A 62 6.38 -24.32 -12.69
C THR A 62 6.95 -25.76 -12.81
N ASN A 63 8.27 -25.91 -12.81
CA ASN A 63 8.99 -27.16 -12.65
C ASN A 63 9.58 -27.21 -11.23
N PRO A 64 8.86 -27.82 -10.26
CA PRO A 64 9.36 -27.99 -8.90
C PRO A 64 10.74 -28.69 -8.85
N GLY A 65 11.09 -29.46 -9.89
CA GLY A 65 12.41 -30.10 -10.05
C GLY A 65 13.59 -29.11 -10.15
N SER A 66 13.39 -27.92 -10.72
CA SER A 66 14.46 -26.93 -10.90
C SER A 66 14.87 -26.20 -9.62
N ALA A 67 14.01 -26.24 -8.59
CA ALA A 67 14.35 -25.71 -7.27
C ALA A 67 15.26 -26.68 -6.51
N VAL A 68 15.00 -27.99 -6.57
CA VAL A 68 15.75 -29.03 -5.84
C VAL A 68 17.16 -29.21 -6.39
N GLU A 69 17.34 -29.12 -7.71
CA GLU A 69 18.66 -29.17 -8.38
C GLU A 69 19.60 -28.09 -7.84
N ARG A 70 19.07 -26.88 -7.63
CA ARG A 70 19.84 -25.72 -7.17
C ARG A 70 20.30 -25.84 -5.72
N PHE A 71 19.52 -26.51 -4.88
CA PHE A 71 19.90 -26.79 -3.49
C PHE A 71 20.98 -27.87 -3.39
N HIS A 72 20.94 -28.88 -4.26
CA HIS A 72 21.99 -29.90 -4.33
C HIS A 72 23.33 -29.36 -4.84
N GLN A 73 23.30 -28.33 -5.68
CA GLN A 73 24.51 -27.75 -6.27
C GLN A 73 25.24 -26.77 -5.34
N THR A 74 24.56 -26.25 -4.31
CA THR A 74 25.13 -25.28 -3.36
C THR A 74 25.55 -25.89 -2.02
N SER A 75 25.23 -27.16 -1.76
CA SER A 75 25.72 -27.90 -0.59
C SER A 75 26.80 -28.88 -1.02
N PRO A 76 28.09 -28.64 -0.70
CA PRO A 76 29.18 -29.58 -1.00
C PRO A 76 29.05 -30.89 -0.22
#